data_AF-A0A931MPE0-F1
#
_entry.id   AF-A0A931MPE0-F1
#
_cell.length_a   1.000
_cell.length_b   1.000
_cell.length_c   1.000
_cell.angle_alpha   90.00
_cell.angle_beta   90.00
_cell.angle_gamma   90.00
#
_symmetry.space_group_name_H-M   'P 1'
#
loop_
_entity.id
_entity.type
_entity.pdbx_description
1 polymer ?
#
loop_
_entity_poly.entity_id
_entity_poly.type
_entity_poly.pdbx_seq_one_letter_code
_entity_poly.pdbx_strand_id
1 'polypeptide(L)'
;LRARAARWQQTLADGITDLAADIDHDLRDRLRHVTRLAEAAVDECDPGKEWPRLGQWLAEQVAESVGDNFVWAHERSTALAATVADLFAADGATRLPNLHLADLDSLFEPVDPLEDLDPGRIGPGQKMLVGMKGSYGGVLMFGLVTTFMGMALINPVSIGAGVVLGTKAYRDDKQARIAKRRLDAKTAIRRFTDDVGFQVGKESKDRLRSIQRQLRDHFTELADQTLRSVSESLRAAQEAATVEQQQRQQRITELEETLKTLVALRDRARELAGAQA
;
A
#
# COMPACT_ATOMS: atom_id res chain seq x y z
N LEU A 1 -18.52 18.97 0.14
CA LEU A 1 -17.95 18.58 1.46
C LEU A 1 -18.18 17.10 1.76
N ARG A 2 -19.42 16.58 1.74
CA ARG A 2 -19.66 15.12 1.87
C ARG A 2 -18.94 14.26 0.82
N ALA A 3 -18.92 14.68 -0.45
CA ALA A 3 -18.16 13.99 -1.50
C ALA A 3 -16.63 14.10 -1.35
N ARG A 4 -16.12 15.10 -0.62
CA ARG A 4 -14.68 15.27 -0.31
C ARG A 4 -14.28 14.37 0.87
N ALA A 5 -15.10 14.35 1.92
CA ALA A 5 -14.93 13.42 3.03
C ALA A 5 -14.92 11.95 2.57
N ALA A 6 -15.68 11.62 1.53
CA ALA A 6 -15.70 10.29 0.95
C ALA A 6 -14.37 9.88 0.27
N ARG A 7 -13.60 10.84 -0.29
CA ARG A 7 -12.41 10.54 -1.09
C ARG A 7 -11.21 10.11 -0.24
N TRP A 8 -10.86 10.87 0.80
CA TRP A 8 -9.76 10.50 1.69
C TRP A 8 -10.06 9.22 2.48
N GLN A 9 -11.35 9.01 2.84
CA GLN A 9 -11.78 7.78 3.50
C GLN A 9 -11.62 6.56 2.59
N GLN A 10 -11.95 6.70 1.31
CA GLN A 10 -11.74 5.65 0.32
C GLN A 10 -10.25 5.35 0.13
N THR A 11 -9.42 6.39 -0.07
CA THR A 11 -7.96 6.23 -0.19
C THR A 11 -7.34 5.54 1.02
N LEU A 12 -7.80 5.88 2.24
CA LEU A 12 -7.36 5.21 3.46
C LEU A 12 -7.79 3.73 3.50
N ALA A 13 -9.03 3.43 3.13
CA ALA A 13 -9.56 2.06 3.15
C ALA A 13 -8.84 1.16 2.13
N ASP A 14 -8.66 1.65 0.91
CA ASP A 14 -7.96 0.94 -0.16
C ASP A 14 -6.48 0.76 0.22
N GLY A 15 -5.81 1.84 0.66
CA GLY A 15 -4.42 1.81 1.06
C GLY A 15 -4.12 0.86 2.23
N ILE A 16 -5.02 0.76 3.23
CA ILE A 16 -4.86 -0.21 4.33
C ILE A 16 -5.03 -1.66 3.83
N THR A 17 -5.91 -1.89 2.87
CA THR A 17 -6.14 -3.21 2.29
C THR A 17 -4.91 -3.68 1.51
N ASP A 18 -4.38 -2.80 0.65
CA ASP A 18 -3.15 -3.06 -0.10
C ASP A 18 -1.97 -3.28 0.83
N LEU A 19 -1.79 -2.41 1.82
CA LEU A 19 -0.72 -2.50 2.81
C LEU A 19 -0.78 -3.81 3.62
N ALA A 20 -1.98 -4.28 3.97
CA ALA A 20 -2.14 -5.56 4.66
C ALA A 20 -1.73 -6.76 3.80
N ALA A 21 -2.03 -6.73 2.50
CA ALA A 21 -1.61 -7.77 1.56
C ALA A 21 -0.10 -7.74 1.33
N ASP A 22 0.45 -6.55 1.14
CA ASP A 22 1.87 -6.26 0.96
C ASP A 22 2.72 -6.77 2.15
N ILE A 23 2.31 -6.47 3.39
CA ILE A 23 3.03 -6.89 4.61
C ILE A 23 2.97 -8.41 4.81
N ASP A 24 1.83 -9.05 4.57
CA ASP A 24 1.69 -10.51 4.66
C ASP A 24 2.55 -11.21 3.59
N HIS A 25 2.60 -10.63 2.38
CA HIS A 25 3.43 -11.13 1.29
C HIS A 25 4.93 -11.02 1.60
N ASP A 26 5.41 -9.84 1.99
CA ASP A 26 6.83 -9.60 2.35
C ASP A 26 7.28 -10.52 3.49
N LEU A 27 6.49 -10.64 4.56
CA LEU A 27 6.78 -11.55 5.66
C LEU A 27 6.93 -12.99 5.17
N ARG A 28 5.98 -13.48 4.37
CA ARG A 28 6.02 -14.85 3.85
C ARG A 28 7.21 -15.08 2.93
N ASP A 29 7.58 -14.10 2.10
CA ASP A 29 8.72 -14.23 1.21
C ASP A 29 10.04 -14.32 2.00
N ARG A 30 10.24 -13.44 2.99
CA ARG A 30 11.40 -13.49 3.91
C ARG A 30 11.49 -14.82 4.64
N LEU A 31 10.39 -15.28 5.22
CA LEU A 31 10.33 -16.55 5.94
C LEU A 31 10.59 -17.75 5.02
N ARG A 32 10.10 -17.73 3.77
CA ARG A 32 10.42 -18.74 2.75
C ARG A 32 11.89 -18.71 2.34
N HIS A 33 12.50 -17.54 2.27
CA HIS A 33 13.92 -17.40 2.02
C HIS A 33 14.75 -18.05 3.14
N VAL A 34 14.49 -17.68 4.40
CA VAL A 34 15.15 -18.26 5.58
C VAL A 34 14.94 -19.77 5.65
N THR A 35 13.72 -20.26 5.39
CA THR A 35 13.42 -21.70 5.35
C THR A 35 14.29 -22.42 4.32
N ARG A 36 14.41 -21.89 3.09
CA ARG A 36 15.25 -22.49 2.05
C ARG A 36 16.73 -22.55 2.45
N LEU A 37 17.25 -21.49 3.06
CA LEU A 37 18.63 -21.46 3.56
C LEU A 37 18.85 -22.49 4.68
N ALA A 38 17.90 -22.61 5.61
CA ALA A 38 17.95 -23.59 6.69
C ALA A 38 17.89 -25.03 6.15
N GLU A 39 17.03 -25.30 5.17
CA GLU A 39 16.95 -26.62 4.52
C GLU A 39 18.23 -26.99 3.77
N ALA A 40 18.86 -26.03 3.10
CA ALA A 40 20.15 -26.22 2.43
C ALA A 40 21.25 -26.54 3.45
N ALA A 41 21.32 -25.82 4.57
CA ALA A 41 22.26 -26.10 5.64
C ALA A 41 22.07 -27.52 6.23
N VAL A 42 20.82 -28.00 6.34
CA VAL A 42 20.51 -29.39 6.76
C VAL A 42 21.05 -30.42 5.77
N ASP A 43 21.06 -30.14 4.47
CA ASP A 43 21.56 -31.07 3.45
C ASP A 43 23.09 -31.23 3.48
N GLU A 44 23.80 -30.22 3.98
CA GLU A 44 25.25 -30.20 4.05
C GLU A 44 25.81 -30.78 5.36
N CYS A 45 25.01 -30.87 6.43
CA CYS A 45 25.46 -31.33 7.75
C CYS A 45 24.76 -32.61 8.24
N ASP A 46 25.21 -33.16 9.38
CA ASP A 46 24.45 -34.12 10.19
C ASP A 46 23.68 -33.34 11.26
N PRO A 47 22.34 -33.20 11.15
CA PRO A 47 21.54 -32.44 12.10
C PRO A 47 21.74 -32.91 13.54
N GLY A 48 22.02 -34.19 13.80
CA GLY A 48 22.20 -34.66 15.17
C GLY A 48 23.39 -34.04 15.92
N LYS A 49 24.32 -33.40 15.22
CA LYS A 49 25.47 -32.69 15.82
C LYS A 49 25.29 -31.18 15.80
N GLU A 50 24.80 -30.64 14.68
CA GLU A 50 24.72 -29.19 14.45
C GLU A 50 23.37 -28.59 14.86
N TRP A 51 22.39 -29.39 15.31
CA TRP A 51 21.03 -28.91 15.60
C TRP A 51 20.94 -27.71 16.54
N PRO A 52 21.66 -27.65 17.69
CA PRO A 52 21.58 -26.48 18.57
C PRO A 52 22.03 -25.19 17.88
N ARG A 53 23.11 -25.27 17.09
CA ARG A 53 23.66 -24.14 16.33
C ARG A 53 22.71 -23.71 15.22
N LEU A 54 22.18 -24.68 14.45
CA LEU A 54 21.23 -24.41 13.38
C LEU A 54 19.93 -23.79 13.92
N GLY A 55 19.43 -24.29 15.05
CA GLY A 55 18.23 -23.76 15.70
C GLY A 55 18.40 -22.33 16.19
N GLN A 56 19.55 -22.01 16.78
CA GLN A 56 19.89 -20.65 17.18
C GLN A 56 19.96 -19.71 15.96
N TRP A 57 20.72 -20.11 14.92
CA TRP A 57 20.84 -19.32 13.70
C TRP A 57 19.48 -19.10 13.03
N LEU A 58 18.62 -20.13 12.96
CA LEU A 58 17.27 -20.01 12.41
C LEU A 58 16.43 -19.02 13.21
N ALA A 59 16.48 -19.08 14.55
CA ALA A 59 15.73 -18.16 15.40
C ALA A 59 16.19 -16.71 15.20
N GLU A 60 17.50 -16.48 15.10
CA GLU A 60 18.10 -15.16 14.83
C GLU A 60 17.65 -14.62 13.46
N GLN A 61 17.74 -15.43 12.40
CA GLN A 61 17.33 -15.04 11.05
C GLN A 61 15.83 -14.78 10.90
N VAL A 62 15.01 -15.57 11.59
CA VAL A 62 13.56 -15.34 11.65
C VAL A 62 13.25 -14.05 12.42
N ALA A 63 13.92 -13.80 13.55
CA ALA A 63 13.73 -12.57 14.32
C ALA A 63 14.15 -11.32 13.53
N GLU A 64 15.27 -11.38 12.81
CA GLU A 64 15.73 -10.33 11.89
C GLU A 64 14.71 -10.07 10.78
N SER A 65 14.26 -11.13 10.09
CA SER A 65 13.25 -11.03 9.03
C SER A 65 11.94 -10.42 9.50
N VAL A 66 11.50 -10.78 10.71
CA VAL A 66 10.29 -10.23 11.34
C VAL A 66 10.50 -8.76 11.72
N GLY A 67 11.68 -8.41 12.27
CA GLY A 67 12.05 -7.04 12.58
C GLY A 67 12.03 -6.13 11.35
N ASP A 68 12.66 -6.58 10.26
CA ASP A 68 12.68 -5.84 8.98
C ASP A 68 11.26 -5.64 8.42
N ASN A 69 10.42 -6.69 8.47
CA ASN A 69 9.03 -6.59 8.04
C ASN A 69 8.26 -5.54 8.86
N PHE A 70 8.50 -5.45 10.18
CA PHE A 70 7.87 -4.44 11.03
C PHE A 70 8.34 -3.02 10.74
N VAL A 71 9.65 -2.82 10.50
CA VAL A 71 10.19 -1.52 10.10
C VAL A 71 9.57 -1.09 8.78
N TRP A 72 9.58 -1.97 7.78
CA TRP A 72 9.00 -1.71 6.48
C TRP A 72 7.49 -1.42 6.56
N ALA A 73 6.74 -2.20 7.33
CA ALA A 73 5.31 -1.98 7.59
C ALA A 73 5.04 -0.60 8.21
N HIS A 74 5.90 -0.16 9.14
CA HIS A 74 5.78 1.15 9.78
C HIS A 74 6.07 2.29 8.81
N GLU A 75 7.12 2.20 8.02
CA GLU A 75 7.46 3.19 6.98
C GLU A 75 6.32 3.34 5.97
N ARG A 76 5.78 2.21 5.49
CA ARG A 76 4.66 2.19 4.54
C ARG A 76 3.37 2.73 5.13
N SER A 77 3.08 2.43 6.40
CA SER A 77 1.95 3.02 7.14
C SER A 77 2.07 4.54 7.26
N THR A 78 3.28 5.02 7.53
CA THR A 78 3.57 6.46 7.64
C THR A 78 3.44 7.17 6.29
N ALA A 79 3.93 6.55 5.22
CA ALA A 79 3.76 7.05 3.86
C ALA A 79 2.28 7.12 3.44
N LEU A 80 1.47 6.11 3.81
CA LEU A 80 0.03 6.13 3.60
C LEU A 80 -0.63 7.27 4.38
N ALA A 81 -0.26 7.47 5.64
CA ALA A 81 -0.77 8.58 6.46
C ALA A 81 -0.44 9.94 5.84
N ALA A 82 0.79 10.13 5.33
CA ALA A 82 1.18 11.33 4.62
C ALA A 82 0.36 11.55 3.34
N THR A 83 0.14 10.49 2.55
CA THR A 83 -0.69 10.56 1.33
C THR A 83 -2.13 10.99 1.65
N VAL A 84 -2.72 10.46 2.73
CA VAL A 84 -4.05 10.84 3.18
C VAL A 84 -4.06 12.29 3.69
N ALA A 85 -3.02 12.72 4.39
CA ALA A 85 -2.87 14.10 4.85
C ALA A 85 -2.79 15.10 3.68
N ASP A 86 -2.00 14.79 2.65
CA ASP A 86 -1.85 15.62 1.45
C ASP A 86 -3.17 15.75 0.70
N LEU A 87 -3.90 14.64 0.56
CA LEU A 87 -5.23 14.64 -0.07
C LEU A 87 -6.23 15.46 0.74
N PHE A 88 -6.20 15.33 2.07
CA PHE A 88 -7.05 16.12 2.97
C PHE A 88 -6.74 17.63 2.85
N ALA A 89 -5.46 17.99 2.81
CA ALA A 89 -5.01 19.37 2.67
C ALA A 89 -5.40 19.95 1.30
N ALA A 90 -5.24 19.20 0.21
CA ALA A 90 -5.64 19.61 -1.14
C ALA A 90 -7.16 19.86 -1.22
N ASP A 91 -7.96 19.02 -0.57
CA ASP A 91 -9.42 19.18 -0.47
C ASP A 91 -9.84 20.36 0.44
N GLY A 92 -8.99 20.77 1.40
CA GLY A 92 -9.16 21.93 2.27
C GLY A 92 -8.73 23.25 1.63
N ALA A 93 -7.69 23.23 0.79
CA ALA A 93 -7.11 24.39 0.13
C ALA A 93 -7.94 24.91 -1.06
N THR A 94 -9.05 24.25 -1.43
CA THR A 94 -9.84 24.63 -2.61
C THR A 94 -10.71 25.88 -2.33
N ARG A 95 -10.12 27.05 -2.65
CA ARG A 95 -10.68 28.39 -2.91
C ARG A 95 -11.80 28.87 -1.98
N LEU A 96 -11.46 29.82 -1.12
CA LEU A 96 -12.36 30.94 -0.82
C LEU A 96 -12.91 31.44 -2.17
N PRO A 97 -14.23 31.65 -2.32
CA PRO A 97 -14.75 32.26 -3.53
C PRO A 97 -14.02 33.60 -3.71
N ASN A 98 -13.46 33.82 -4.89
CA ASN A 98 -12.92 35.13 -5.25
C ASN A 98 -14.12 36.07 -5.25
N LEU A 99 -14.33 36.81 -4.15
CA LEU A 99 -15.41 37.79 -4.05
C LEU A 99 -15.01 38.98 -4.91
N HIS A 100 -15.25 38.87 -6.21
CA HIS A 100 -15.29 40.05 -7.07
C HIS A 100 -16.52 40.86 -6.66
N LEU A 101 -16.29 41.92 -5.88
CA LEU A 101 -17.18 43.06 -5.89
C LEU A 101 -17.28 43.51 -7.34
N ALA A 102 -18.50 43.63 -7.85
CA ALA A 102 -18.78 44.09 -9.20
C ALA A 102 -17.91 45.32 -9.52
N ASP A 103 -17.00 45.21 -10.50
CA ASP A 103 -17.23 45.71 -11.86
C ASP A 103 -15.98 45.49 -12.75
N LEU A 104 -16.20 45.38 -14.08
CA LEU A 104 -15.23 45.58 -15.18
C LEU A 104 -14.22 44.47 -15.56
N ASP A 105 -14.66 43.27 -15.95
CA ASP A 105 -13.81 42.34 -16.73
C ASP A 105 -14.56 41.65 -17.90
N SER A 106 -15.64 42.25 -18.38
CA SER A 106 -16.40 41.77 -19.55
C SER A 106 -15.70 42.05 -20.89
N LEU A 107 -14.39 41.78 -21.00
CA LEU A 107 -13.62 42.01 -22.24
C LEU A 107 -12.88 40.82 -22.83
N PHE A 108 -12.98 39.60 -22.30
CA PHE A 108 -12.41 38.42 -22.99
C PHE A 108 -13.27 37.18 -22.78
N GLU A 109 -14.15 36.91 -23.76
CA GLU A 109 -14.79 35.59 -23.91
C GLU A 109 -13.92 34.71 -24.85
N PRO A 110 -13.80 33.39 -24.57
CA PRO A 110 -12.62 32.59 -24.86
C PRO A 110 -12.62 31.92 -26.24
N VAL A 111 -11.42 31.50 -26.66
CA VAL A 111 -11.21 30.66 -27.84
C VAL A 111 -10.60 29.34 -27.38
N ASP A 112 -11.37 28.25 -27.50
CA ASP A 112 -10.86 26.89 -27.46
C ASP A 112 -10.21 26.54 -28.80
N PRO A 113 -9.05 25.86 -28.76
CA PRO A 113 -8.74 24.86 -29.78
C PRO A 113 -8.41 23.49 -29.17
N LEU A 114 -9.25 22.52 -29.57
CA LEU A 114 -8.98 21.14 -30.00
C LEU A 114 -7.84 20.31 -29.38
N GLU A 115 -8.26 19.10 -28.99
CA GLU A 115 -7.49 17.88 -28.75
C GLU A 115 -6.36 17.67 -29.78
N ASP A 116 -5.26 17.06 -29.32
CA ASP A 116 -4.38 16.33 -30.22
C ASP A 116 -4.01 14.95 -29.66
N LEU A 117 -3.91 14.03 -30.60
CA LEU A 117 -4.06 12.59 -30.49
C LEU A 117 -2.70 11.89 -30.34
N ASP A 118 -2.72 10.69 -29.75
CA ASP A 118 -1.63 9.73 -29.62
C ASP A 118 -1.05 9.28 -30.98
N PRO A 119 0.26 9.45 -31.25
CA PRO A 119 0.91 8.84 -32.40
C PRO A 119 1.47 7.47 -32.04
N GLY A 120 0.63 6.43 -32.18
CA GLY A 120 1.05 5.04 -32.17
C GLY A 120 2.08 4.73 -33.27
N ARG A 121 3.19 4.09 -32.90
CA ARG A 121 4.10 3.42 -33.85
C ARG A 121 4.59 2.08 -33.30
N ILE A 122 3.94 1.03 -33.78
CA ILE A 122 4.45 -0.34 -33.86
C ILE A 122 5.18 -0.46 -35.20
N GLY A 123 6.46 -0.82 -35.18
CA GLY A 123 7.25 -1.06 -36.39
C GLY A 123 6.90 -2.40 -37.05
N PRO A 124 6.60 -2.43 -38.36
CA PRO A 124 6.44 -3.66 -39.12
C PRO A 124 7.77 -4.00 -39.85
N GLY A 125 8.30 -5.20 -39.60
CA GLY A 125 9.49 -5.72 -40.29
C GLY A 125 9.90 -7.07 -39.68
N GLN A 126 9.10 -8.12 -39.83
CA GLN A 126 9.05 -9.00 -41.01
C GLN A 126 10.36 -9.78 -41.27
N LYS A 127 10.31 -11.05 -40.85
CA LYS A 127 10.63 -12.29 -41.60
C LYS A 127 11.91 -12.34 -42.44
N MET A 128 12.75 -13.31 -42.09
CA MET A 128 13.33 -14.29 -43.03
C MET A 128 13.78 -15.49 -42.18
N LEU A 129 12.98 -16.55 -41.98
CA LEU A 129 12.75 -17.74 -42.82
C LEU A 129 13.94 -18.24 -43.66
N VAL A 130 14.15 -19.55 -43.53
CA VAL A 130 14.97 -20.49 -44.33
C VAL A 130 16.44 -20.50 -43.91
N GLY A 131 17.09 -21.62 -43.59
CA GLY A 131 16.70 -23.03 -43.67
C GLY A 131 17.95 -23.89 -43.93
N MET A 132 17.94 -25.10 -43.35
CA MET A 132 18.70 -26.30 -43.71
C MET A 132 20.23 -26.35 -43.51
N LYS A 133 20.63 -27.27 -42.62
CA LYS A 133 21.62 -28.37 -42.77
C LYS A 133 21.85 -28.90 -41.34
N GLY A 134 21.51 -30.11 -40.94
CA GLY A 134 21.82 -31.43 -41.48
C GLY A 134 22.13 -32.28 -40.24
N SER A 135 21.36 -33.32 -39.93
CA SER A 135 21.66 -34.70 -40.35
C SER A 135 23.00 -35.21 -39.83
N TYR A 136 23.00 -35.77 -38.62
CA TYR A 136 23.72 -36.98 -38.18
C TYR A 136 22.99 -37.42 -36.89
N GLY A 137 22.58 -38.66 -36.66
CA GLY A 137 22.95 -39.90 -37.31
C GLY A 137 23.15 -40.93 -36.21
N GLY A 138 22.11 -41.76 -35.97
CA GLY A 138 22.15 -43.05 -35.27
C GLY A 138 22.54 -43.08 -33.80
N VAL A 139 22.38 -44.18 -33.05
CA VAL A 139 21.75 -45.49 -33.25
C VAL A 139 21.82 -46.19 -31.86
N LEU A 140 20.76 -46.91 -31.48
CA LEU A 140 20.62 -48.12 -30.63
C LEU A 140 21.20 -48.28 -29.20
N MET A 141 20.27 -48.57 -28.26
CA MET A 141 20.08 -49.76 -27.39
C MET A 141 21.26 -50.64 -26.88
N PHE A 142 21.30 -50.87 -25.55
CA PHE A 142 21.34 -52.16 -24.78
C PHE A 142 21.74 -51.84 -23.31
N GLY A 143 21.43 -52.58 -22.24
CA GLY A 143 20.90 -53.93 -22.11
C GLY A 143 20.55 -54.30 -20.65
N LEU A 144 19.80 -55.39 -20.52
CA LEU A 144 19.38 -56.08 -19.28
C LEU A 144 20.56 -56.69 -18.52
N VAL A 145 20.43 -56.80 -17.20
CA VAL A 145 21.19 -57.78 -16.40
C VAL A 145 20.22 -58.71 -15.68
N THR A 146 20.34 -59.99 -16.02
CA THR A 146 19.57 -61.16 -15.57
C THR A 146 20.19 -61.83 -14.33
N THR A 147 19.32 -62.46 -13.56
CA THR A 147 19.52 -63.32 -12.38
C THR A 147 20.19 -64.67 -12.69
N PHE A 148 21.02 -65.19 -11.77
CA PHE A 148 21.26 -66.64 -11.48
C PHE A 148 21.56 -66.79 -9.97
N MET A 149 20.76 -67.52 -9.17
CA MET A 149 20.67 -68.98 -8.94
C MET A 149 21.64 -69.49 -7.85
N GLY A 150 21.11 -70.25 -6.88
CA GLY A 150 21.76 -70.61 -5.63
C GLY A 150 22.73 -71.78 -5.65
N MET A 151 23.69 -71.73 -4.71
CA MET A 151 24.34 -72.85 -4.04
C MET A 151 25.10 -72.29 -2.82
N ALA A 152 24.72 -72.72 -1.61
CA ALA A 152 25.43 -72.38 -0.38
C ALA A 152 26.54 -73.42 -0.12
N LEU A 153 27.75 -73.12 -0.60
CA LEU A 153 28.99 -73.72 -0.11
C LEU A 153 29.80 -72.59 0.53
N ILE A 154 30.00 -72.66 1.85
CA ILE A 154 30.81 -71.71 2.62
C ILE A 154 32.28 -71.91 2.20
N ASN A 155 32.70 -71.15 1.20
CA ASN A 155 34.08 -71.05 0.70
C ASN A 155 34.72 -69.77 1.30
N PRO A 156 36.01 -69.70 1.69
CA PRO A 156 36.66 -68.47 2.21
C PRO A 156 36.39 -67.17 1.40
N VAL A 157 36.08 -67.27 0.10
CA VAL A 157 35.58 -66.14 -0.72
C VAL A 157 34.23 -65.59 -0.22
N SER A 158 33.35 -66.44 0.29
CA SER A 158 32.04 -66.08 0.89
C SER A 158 32.15 -65.46 2.28
N ILE A 159 33.20 -65.76 3.07
CA ILE A 159 33.51 -65.03 4.31
C ILE A 159 33.96 -63.59 3.97
N GLY A 160 34.76 -63.43 2.91
CA GLY A 160 35.11 -62.11 2.35
C GLY A 160 33.90 -61.33 1.83
N ALA A 161 32.98 -62.00 1.12
CA ALA A 161 31.73 -61.39 0.67
C ALA A 161 30.81 -60.99 1.84
N GLY A 162 30.74 -61.77 2.92
CA GLY A 162 29.96 -61.44 4.11
C GLY A 162 30.46 -60.20 4.88
N VAL A 163 31.78 -59.98 4.94
CA VAL A 163 32.37 -58.76 5.55
C VAL A 163 32.14 -57.53 4.68
N VAL A 164 32.26 -57.65 3.35
CA VAL A 164 31.98 -56.54 2.42
C VAL A 164 30.49 -56.17 2.42
N LEU A 165 29.59 -57.17 2.44
CA LEU A 165 28.15 -56.94 2.54
C LEU A 165 27.73 -56.41 3.91
N GLY A 166 28.35 -56.87 5.00
CA GLY A 166 28.07 -56.37 6.36
C GLY A 166 28.55 -54.94 6.58
N THR A 167 29.74 -54.57 6.08
CA THR A 167 30.24 -53.19 6.14
C THR A 167 29.45 -52.25 5.23
N LYS A 168 28.98 -52.73 4.06
CA LYS A 168 28.04 -52.00 3.21
C LYS A 168 26.69 -51.79 3.90
N ALA A 169 26.09 -52.84 4.47
CA ALA A 169 24.81 -52.75 5.19
C ALA A 169 24.89 -51.76 6.38
N TYR A 170 25.99 -51.76 7.12
CA TYR A 170 26.22 -50.80 8.21
C TYR A 170 26.34 -49.35 7.71
N ARG A 171 27.06 -49.12 6.60
CA ARG A 171 27.15 -47.79 5.96
C ARG A 171 25.81 -47.33 5.44
N ASP A 172 25.05 -48.22 4.80
CA ASP A 172 23.73 -47.96 4.25
C ASP A 172 22.73 -47.61 5.38
N ASP A 173 22.75 -48.33 6.52
CA ASP A 173 21.94 -48.01 7.70
C ASP A 173 22.32 -46.64 8.31
N LYS A 174 23.62 -46.33 8.41
CA LYS A 174 24.09 -45.01 8.88
C LYS A 174 23.62 -43.89 7.96
N GLN A 175 23.70 -44.07 6.64
CA GLN A 175 23.21 -43.10 5.66
C GLN A 175 21.69 -42.93 5.77
N ALA A 176 20.94 -44.02 5.92
CA ALA A 176 19.49 -43.98 6.12
C ALA A 176 19.10 -43.21 7.39
N ARG A 177 19.83 -43.38 8.49
CA ARG A 177 19.61 -42.62 9.74
C ARG A 177 19.92 -41.13 9.59
N ILE A 178 20.95 -40.75 8.83
CA ILE A 178 21.25 -39.34 8.54
C ILE A 178 20.13 -38.75 7.67
N ALA A 179 19.74 -39.45 6.60
CA ALA A 179 18.66 -39.02 5.72
C ALA A 179 17.34 -38.81 6.47
N LYS A 180 16.97 -39.73 7.37
CA LYS A 180 15.80 -39.59 8.23
C LYS A 180 15.91 -38.34 9.13
N ARG A 181 17.04 -38.15 9.81
CA ARG A 181 17.24 -36.97 10.68
C ARG A 181 17.17 -35.66 9.91
N ARG A 182 17.64 -35.62 8.66
CA ARG A 182 17.50 -34.47 7.77
C ARG A 182 16.03 -34.19 7.44
N LEU A 183 15.26 -35.21 7.10
CA LEU A 183 13.83 -35.06 6.84
C LEU A 183 13.07 -34.52 8.07
N ASP A 184 13.35 -35.09 9.25
CA ASP A 184 12.75 -34.67 10.51
C ASP A 184 13.11 -33.20 10.83
N ALA A 185 14.38 -32.83 10.62
CA ALA A 185 14.86 -31.45 10.78
C ALA A 185 14.15 -30.47 9.84
N LYS A 186 14.07 -30.77 8.53
CA LYS A 186 13.35 -29.91 7.56
C LYS A 186 11.88 -29.74 7.92
N THR A 187 11.24 -30.81 8.39
CA THR A 187 9.84 -30.76 8.85
C THR A 187 9.68 -29.84 10.06
N ALA A 188 10.60 -29.92 11.03
CA ALA A 188 10.60 -29.04 12.20
C ALA A 188 10.85 -27.56 11.83
N ILE A 189 11.77 -27.28 10.90
CA ILE A 189 12.07 -25.93 10.40
C ILE A 189 10.85 -25.30 9.75
N ARG A 190 10.18 -26.03 8.84
CA ARG A 190 8.97 -25.56 8.16
C ARG A 190 7.88 -25.23 9.17
N ARG A 191 7.59 -26.16 10.09
CA ARG A 191 6.58 -25.96 11.14
C ARG A 191 6.88 -24.72 11.99
N PHE A 192 8.12 -24.57 12.46
CA PHE A 192 8.52 -23.40 13.25
C PHE A 192 8.28 -22.10 12.47
N THR A 193 8.69 -22.07 11.20
CA THR A 193 8.57 -20.88 10.37
C THR A 193 7.11 -20.56 10.03
N ASP A 194 6.27 -21.58 9.81
CA ASP A 194 4.84 -21.43 9.59
C ASP A 194 4.13 -20.92 10.85
N ASP A 195 4.47 -21.45 12.04
CA ASP A 195 3.91 -21.01 13.32
C ASP A 195 4.26 -19.54 13.60
N VAL A 196 5.51 -19.13 13.35
CA VAL A 196 5.93 -17.72 13.46
C VAL A 196 5.21 -16.85 12.44
N GLY A 197 5.16 -17.27 11.17
CA GLY A 197 4.48 -16.54 10.12
C GLY A 197 2.99 -16.32 10.42
N PHE A 198 2.32 -17.32 11.00
CA PHE A 198 0.93 -17.21 11.43
C PHE A 198 0.77 -16.18 12.56
N GLN A 199 1.59 -16.26 13.61
CA GLN A 199 1.49 -15.38 14.76
C GLN A 199 1.82 -13.93 14.41
N VAL A 200 2.92 -13.70 13.68
CA VAL A 200 3.33 -12.35 13.25
C VAL A 200 2.34 -11.78 12.25
N GLY A 201 1.85 -12.59 11.29
CA GLY A 201 0.85 -12.16 10.33
C GLY A 201 -0.46 -11.70 11.00
N LYS A 202 -0.88 -12.34 12.10
CA LYS A 202 -2.01 -11.88 12.91
C LYS A 202 -1.72 -10.53 13.58
N GLU A 203 -0.58 -10.43 14.27
CA GLU A 203 -0.18 -9.22 14.99
C GLU A 203 -0.07 -8.01 14.05
N SER A 204 0.52 -8.17 12.86
CA SER A 204 0.61 -7.13 11.84
C SER A 204 -0.77 -6.64 11.38
N LYS A 205 -1.72 -7.56 11.16
CA LYS A 205 -3.11 -7.21 10.79
C LYS A 205 -3.82 -6.43 11.89
N ASP A 206 -3.66 -6.84 13.16
CA ASP A 206 -4.30 -6.16 14.28
C ASP A 206 -3.69 -4.76 14.50
N ARG A 207 -2.38 -4.59 14.29
CA ARG A 207 -1.71 -3.28 14.30
C ARG A 207 -2.20 -2.37 13.18
N LEU A 208 -2.30 -2.87 11.96
CA LEU A 208 -2.85 -2.09 10.83
C LEU A 208 -4.29 -1.64 11.08
N ARG A 209 -5.14 -2.50 11.64
CA ARG A 209 -6.50 -2.12 12.04
C ARG A 209 -6.52 -1.01 13.08
N SER A 210 -5.59 -1.04 14.03
CA SER A 210 -5.44 0.03 15.02
C SER A 210 -5.04 1.35 14.35
N ILE A 211 -4.03 1.32 13.47
CA ILE A 211 -3.57 2.48 12.69
C ILE A 211 -4.72 3.05 11.85
N GLN A 212 -5.46 2.20 11.14
CA GLN A 212 -6.62 2.61 10.34
C GLN A 212 -7.65 3.36 11.19
N ARG A 213 -8.01 2.84 12.37
CA ARG A 213 -8.97 3.50 13.27
C ARG A 213 -8.44 4.85 13.71
N GLN A 214 -7.19 4.93 14.16
CA GLN A 214 -6.56 6.17 14.60
C GLN A 214 -6.54 7.24 13.50
N LEU A 215 -6.10 6.89 12.29
CA LEU A 215 -6.06 7.81 11.15
C LEU A 215 -7.46 8.29 10.78
N ARG A 216 -8.42 7.36 10.67
CA ARG A 216 -9.80 7.69 10.35
C ARG A 216 -10.41 8.62 11.40
N ASP A 217 -10.22 8.33 12.69
CA ASP A 217 -10.77 9.12 13.78
C ASP A 217 -10.15 10.53 13.79
N HIS A 218 -8.83 10.63 13.61
CA HIS A 218 -8.11 11.90 13.52
C HIS A 218 -8.60 12.80 12.37
N PHE A 219 -8.66 12.27 11.15
CA PHE A 219 -9.10 13.05 9.99
C PHE A 219 -10.59 13.38 10.01
N THR A 220 -11.42 12.52 10.63
CA THR A 220 -12.84 12.81 10.84
C THR A 220 -13.00 13.97 11.82
N GLU A 221 -12.28 13.95 12.94
CA GLU A 221 -12.31 15.04 13.92
C GLU A 221 -11.85 16.36 13.30
N LEU A 222 -10.76 16.35 12.53
CA LEU A 222 -10.25 17.53 11.84
C LEU A 222 -11.25 18.07 10.81
N ALA A 223 -11.94 17.20 10.07
CA ALA A 223 -13.00 17.60 9.16
C ALA A 223 -14.16 18.29 9.89
N ASP A 224 -14.60 17.74 11.03
CA ASP A 224 -15.69 18.30 11.82
C ASP A 224 -15.30 19.65 12.45
N GLN A 225 -14.06 19.80 12.91
CA GLN A 225 -13.53 21.08 13.39
C GLN A 225 -13.52 22.13 12.26
N THR A 226 -13.03 21.76 11.07
CA THR A 226 -12.97 22.65 9.91
C THR A 226 -14.37 23.07 9.45
N LEU A 227 -15.33 22.13 9.40
CA LEU A 227 -16.71 22.41 9.04
C LEU A 227 -17.39 23.36 10.03
N ARG A 228 -17.15 23.18 11.33
CA ARG A 228 -17.67 24.10 12.37
C ARG A 228 -17.10 25.50 12.18
N SER A 229 -15.78 25.63 12.04
CA SER A 229 -15.12 26.94 11.84
C SER A 229 -15.61 27.67 10.58
N VAL A 230 -15.77 26.96 9.46
CA VAL A 230 -16.31 27.54 8.22
C VAL A 230 -17.78 27.96 8.39
N SER A 231 -18.59 27.16 9.08
CA SER A 231 -20.00 27.47 9.32
C SER A 231 -20.17 28.68 10.25
N GLU A 232 -19.35 28.78 11.29
CA GLU A 232 -19.31 29.94 12.19
C GLU A 232 -18.87 31.21 11.44
N SER A 233 -17.83 31.10 10.61
CA SER A 233 -17.36 32.23 9.78
C SER A 233 -18.41 32.68 8.78
N LEU A 234 -19.11 31.74 8.13
CA LEU A 234 -20.21 32.04 7.21
C LEU A 234 -21.36 32.73 7.94
N ARG A 235 -21.74 32.23 9.12
CA ARG A 235 -22.81 32.82 9.94
C ARG A 235 -22.43 34.24 10.38
N ALA A 236 -21.20 34.45 10.84
CA ALA A 236 -20.72 35.78 11.23
C ALA A 236 -20.73 36.76 10.04
N ALA A 237 -20.33 36.31 8.85
CA ALA A 237 -20.38 37.12 7.62
C ALA A 237 -21.83 37.46 7.21
N GLN A 238 -22.76 36.50 7.34
CA GLN A 238 -24.18 36.74 7.08
C GLN A 238 -24.78 37.74 8.08
N GLU A 239 -24.51 37.57 9.37
CA GLU A 239 -24.97 38.49 10.42
C GLU A 239 -24.43 39.91 10.17
N ALA A 240 -23.14 40.06 9.87
CA ALA A 240 -22.54 41.34 9.51
C ALA A 240 -23.20 41.98 8.27
N ALA A 241 -23.46 41.21 7.22
CA ALA A 241 -24.13 41.70 6.01
C ALA A 241 -25.56 42.16 6.30
N THR A 242 -26.30 41.45 7.16
CA THR A 242 -27.66 41.88 7.55
C THR A 242 -27.65 43.17 8.35
N VAL A 243 -26.68 43.37 9.25
CA VAL A 243 -26.51 44.61 10.01
C VAL A 243 -26.16 45.77 9.07
N GLU A 244 -25.24 45.56 8.12
CA GLU A 244 -24.88 46.58 7.12
C GLU A 244 -26.09 46.96 6.26
N GLN A 245 -26.88 45.98 5.81
CA GLN A 245 -28.10 46.23 5.03
C GLN A 245 -29.14 47.03 5.83
N GLN A 246 -29.32 46.72 7.12
CA GLN A 246 -30.21 47.47 8.00
C GLN A 246 -29.73 48.91 8.21
N GLN A 247 -28.43 49.12 8.47
CA GLN A 247 -27.83 50.45 8.61
C GLN A 247 -27.96 51.27 7.32
N ARG A 248 -27.73 50.63 6.17
CA ARG A 248 -27.92 51.26 4.85
C ARG A 248 -29.36 51.69 4.64
N GLN A 249 -30.33 50.84 5.01
CA GLN A 249 -31.74 51.17 4.90
C GLN A 249 -32.15 52.32 5.83
N GLN A 250 -31.67 52.33 7.08
CA GLN A 250 -31.88 53.44 8.02
C GLN A 250 -31.32 54.75 7.45
N ARG A 251 -30.10 54.70 6.89
CA ARG A 251 -29.46 55.88 6.31
C ARG A 251 -30.20 56.42 5.09
N ILE A 252 -30.74 55.54 4.25
CA ILE A 252 -31.60 55.94 3.12
C ILE A 252 -32.84 56.68 3.64
N THR A 253 -33.52 56.14 4.66
CA THR A 253 -34.69 56.79 5.26
C THR A 253 -34.36 58.17 5.84
N GLU A 254 -33.25 58.31 6.58
CA GLU A 254 -32.78 59.60 7.11
C GLU A 254 -32.51 60.64 6.00
N LEU A 255 -31.89 60.19 4.90
CA LEU A 255 -31.61 61.05 3.74
C LEU A 255 -32.89 61.47 3.02
N GLU A 256 -33.87 60.57 2.89
CA GLU A 256 -35.19 60.88 2.33
C GLU A 256 -35.94 61.92 3.18
N GLU A 257 -35.89 61.80 4.50
CA GLU A 257 -36.48 62.80 5.41
C GLU A 257 -35.80 64.15 5.28
N THR A 258 -34.47 64.17 5.28
CA THR A 258 -33.68 65.41 5.09
C THR A 258 -34.02 66.07 3.75
N LEU A 259 -34.15 65.28 2.68
CA LEU A 259 -34.50 65.77 1.36
C LEU A 259 -35.92 66.37 1.34
N LYS A 260 -36.90 65.75 2.01
CA LYS A 260 -38.25 66.32 2.18
C LYS A 260 -38.21 67.67 2.89
N THR A 261 -37.43 67.80 3.96
CA THR A 261 -37.26 69.06 4.69
C THR A 261 -36.63 70.15 3.81
N LEU A 262 -35.59 69.82 3.05
CA LEU A 262 -34.94 70.76 2.13
C LEU A 262 -35.88 71.22 1.00
N VAL A 263 -36.70 70.31 0.45
CA VAL A 263 -37.72 70.63 -0.54
C VAL A 263 -38.75 71.60 0.05
N ALA A 264 -39.25 71.34 1.26
CA ALA A 264 -40.21 72.23 1.93
C ALA A 264 -39.62 73.63 2.20
N LEU A 265 -38.35 73.71 2.64
CA LEU A 265 -37.63 74.98 2.84
C LEU A 265 -37.46 75.75 1.52
N ARG A 266 -37.08 75.07 0.44
CA ARG A 266 -36.96 75.66 -0.89
C ARG A 266 -38.29 76.23 -1.37
N ASP A 267 -39.37 75.47 -1.21
CA ASP A 267 -40.69 75.90 -1.66
C ASP A 267 -41.19 77.10 -0.84
N ARG A 268 -40.92 77.11 0.47
CA ARG A 268 -41.21 78.27 1.33
C ARG A 268 -40.41 79.51 0.96
N ALA A 269 -39.13 79.34 0.61
CA ALA A 269 -38.29 80.45 0.13
C ALA A 269 -38.82 81.02 -1.20
N ARG A 270 -39.31 80.16 -2.11
CA ARG A 270 -39.96 80.59 -3.37
C ARG A 270 -41.24 81.37 -3.13
N GLU A 271 -42.09 80.93 -2.20
CA GLU A 271 -43.31 81.67 -1.82
C GLU A 271 -42.97 83.08 -1.33
N LEU A 272 -41.96 83.21 -0.46
CA LEU A 272 -41.52 84.50 0.08
C LEU A 272 -40.89 85.40 -0.99
N ALA A 273 -40.11 84.84 -1.90
CA ALA A 273 -39.52 85.59 -3.02
C ALA A 273 -40.57 86.03 -4.05
N GLY A 274 -41.60 85.20 -4.29
CA GLY A 274 -42.73 85.54 -5.16
C GLY A 274 -43.70 86.56 -4.55
N ALA A 275 -43.76 86.67 -3.22
CA ALA A 275 -44.57 87.67 -2.51
C ALA A 275 -43.90 89.07 -2.43
N GLN A 276 -42.63 89.19 -2.87
CA GLN A 276 -41.89 90.46 -2.95
C GLN A 276 -41.92 91.11 -4.36
N ALA A 277 -42.66 90.52 -5.31
CA ALA A 277 -42.94 91.08 -6.63
C ALA A 277 -44.38 91.62 -6.69
#